data_AF-A0A257MYD8-F1
#
_entry.id   AF-A0A257MYD8-F1
#
_cell.length_a   1.000
_cell.length_b   1.000
_cell.length_c   1.000
_cell.angle_alpha   90.00
_cell.angle_beta   90.00
_cell.angle_gamma   90.00
#
_symmetry.space_group_name_H-M   'P 1'
#
loop_
_entity.id
_entity.type
_entity.pdbx_description
1 polymer ?
#
loop_
_entity_poly.entity_id
_entity_poly.type
_entity_poly.pdbx_seq_one_letter_code
_entity_poly.pdbx_strand_id
1 'polypeptide(L)'
;MLIKLTGGMVYDPASGIDGQQQDIYIEDGRIVNKPNGDFKVDKEYDLKGKVVMSGAIDMHTHIGGGKGNIARTLLPEDHRQDPVHRSDITRSGCGHAMPSTFVTGYRYAEMGYTAGFEPAVLP
;
A
#
# COMPACT_ATOMS: atom_id res chain seq x y z
N MET A 1 0.85 8.52 19.30
CA MET A 1 0.44 7.10 19.31
C MET A 1 1.63 6.25 18.93
N LEU A 2 2.09 5.42 19.87
CA LEU A 2 3.20 4.50 19.68
C LEU A 2 2.69 3.10 19.31
N ILE A 3 3.01 2.67 18.09
CA ILE A 3 2.75 1.33 17.58
C ILE A 3 4.05 0.52 17.65
N LYS A 4 3.94 -0.73 18.11
CA LYS A 4 5.01 -1.72 18.04
C LYS A 4 4.62 -2.85 17.08
N LEU A 5 5.50 -3.15 16.14
CA LEU A 5 5.41 -4.33 15.28
C LEU A 5 6.44 -5.34 15.79
N THR A 6 6.01 -6.51 16.25
CA THR A 6 6.86 -7.42 17.02
C THR A 6 7.30 -8.64 16.20
N GLY A 7 8.60 -8.92 16.20
CA GLY A 7 9.17 -10.20 15.74
C GLY A 7 9.01 -10.53 14.26
N GLY A 8 8.86 -9.52 13.39
CA GLY A 8 8.77 -9.69 11.94
C GLY A 8 10.13 -9.98 11.29
N MET A 9 10.11 -10.72 10.17
CA MET A 9 11.31 -10.93 9.34
C MET A 9 11.48 -9.74 8.40
N VAL A 10 12.37 -8.81 8.75
CA VAL A 10 12.54 -7.55 8.05
C VAL A 10 13.52 -7.69 6.88
N TYR A 11 13.14 -7.10 5.75
CA TYR A 11 14.00 -6.86 4.60
C TYR A 11 14.05 -5.36 4.31
N ASP A 12 15.23 -4.76 4.50
CA ASP A 12 15.52 -3.37 4.17
C ASP A 12 16.88 -3.27 3.48
N PRO A 13 16.92 -3.35 2.14
CA PRO A 13 18.16 -3.28 1.37
C PRO A 13 18.93 -1.97 1.55
N ALA A 14 18.25 -0.84 1.81
CA ALA A 14 18.90 0.45 1.98
C ALA A 14 19.73 0.49 3.28
N SER A 15 19.29 -0.25 4.29
CA SER A 15 19.99 -0.45 5.57
C SER A 15 20.81 -1.74 5.63
N GLY A 16 20.87 -2.52 4.54
CA GLY A 16 21.61 -3.79 4.47
C GLY A 16 20.99 -4.95 5.26
N ILE A 17 19.69 -4.90 5.54
CA ILE A 17 18.98 -5.93 6.30
C ILE A 17 18.38 -6.96 5.33
N ASP A 18 18.92 -8.17 5.34
CA ASP A 18 18.48 -9.30 4.53
C ASP A 18 17.90 -10.42 5.41
N GLY A 19 16.61 -10.31 5.73
CA GLY A 19 15.90 -11.32 6.50
C GLY A 19 16.36 -11.42 7.95
N GLN A 20 16.19 -10.35 8.73
CA GLN A 20 16.48 -10.35 10.17
C GLN A 20 15.21 -10.21 11.00
N GLN A 21 15.10 -11.00 12.06
CA GLN A 21 14.00 -10.86 13.00
C GLN A 21 14.22 -9.66 13.92
N GLN A 22 13.34 -8.67 13.84
CA GLN A 22 13.43 -7.47 14.69
C GLN A 22 12.06 -6.82 14.92
N ASP A 23 11.98 -5.99 15.96
CA ASP A 23 10.82 -5.16 16.25
C ASP A 23 10.94 -3.82 15.52
N ILE A 24 9.81 -3.28 15.05
CA ILE A 24 9.72 -1.94 14.46
C ILE A 24 8.82 -1.07 15.33
N TYR A 25 9.26 0.15 15.61
CA TYR A 25 8.51 1.13 16.39
C TYR A 25 8.05 2.27 15.48
N ILE A 26 6.78 2.64 15.59
CA ILE A 26 6.18 3.73 14.81
C ILE A 26 5.54 4.70 15.78
N GLU A 27 5.96 5.96 15.76
CA GLU A 27 5.38 7.04 16.55
C GLU A 27 4.80 8.10 15.61
N ASP A 28 3.51 8.38 15.77
CA ASP A 28 2.79 9.42 15.02
C ASP A 28 3.03 9.37 13.50
N GLY A 29 3.02 8.15 12.95
CA GLY A 29 3.16 7.88 11.52
C GLY A 29 4.60 7.84 11.00
N ARG A 30 5.61 7.90 11.89
CA ARG A 30 7.03 7.80 11.51
C ARG A 30 7.69 6.61 12.20
N ILE A 31 8.59 5.93 11.48
CA ILE A 31 9.44 4.90 12.07
C ILE A 31 10.46 5.57 12.98
N VAL A 32 10.60 5.06 14.21
CA VAL A 32 11.51 5.57 15.23
C VAL A 32 12.39 4.46 15.79
N ASN A 33 13.52 4.82 16.41
CA ASN A 33 14.28 3.89 17.22
C ASN A 33 13.44 3.41 18.41
N LYS A 34 13.79 2.26 18.98
CA LYS A 34 13.23 1.81 20.25
C LYS A 34 13.35 2.95 21.30
N PRO A 35 12.25 3.41 21.91
CA PRO A 35 12.32 4.45 22.93
C PRO A 35 13.17 4.00 24.11
N ASN A 36 13.89 4.94 24.72
CA ASN A 36 14.71 4.69 25.91
C ASN A 36 13.84 4.67 27.18
N GLY A 37 14.19 3.81 28.15
CA GLY A 37 13.51 3.72 29.44
C GLY A 37 12.17 2.97 29.38
N ASP A 38 11.30 3.26 30.35
CA ASP A 38 9.94 2.71 30.39
C ASP A 38 9.04 3.51 29.44
N PHE A 39 8.44 2.82 28.49
CA PHE A 39 7.49 3.39 27.55
C PHE A 39 6.23 2.53 27.46
N LYS A 40 5.10 3.20 27.20
CA LYS A 40 3.82 2.52 26.97
C LYS A 40 3.60 2.35 25.47
N VAL A 41 3.41 1.12 25.04
CA VAL A 41 2.94 0.81 23.68
C VAL A 41 1.42 1.01 23.64
N ASP A 42 0.93 1.87 22.74
CA ASP A 42 -0.51 2.08 22.57
C ASP A 42 -1.14 0.94 21.78
N LYS A 43 -0.41 0.38 20.81
CA LYS A 43 -0.87 -0.73 19.99
C LYS A 43 0.28 -1.65 19.59
N GLU A 44 0.08 -2.94 19.75
CA GLU A 44 1.06 -3.96 19.35
C GLU A 44 0.46 -4.88 18.28
N TYR A 45 1.27 -5.24 17.30
CA TYR A 45 0.94 -6.22 16.26
C TYR A 45 2.02 -7.30 16.21
N ASP A 46 1.63 -8.56 16.43
CA ASP A 46 2.55 -9.70 16.32
C ASP A 46 2.74 -10.08 14.84
N LEU A 47 4.00 -10.02 14.39
CA LEU A 47 4.42 -10.31 13.02
C LEU A 47 5.31 -11.56 12.94
N LYS A 48 5.36 -12.41 13.98
CA LYS A 48 6.11 -13.67 13.92
C LYS A 48 5.70 -14.51 12.72
N GLY A 49 6.71 -14.99 11.99
CA GLY A 49 6.52 -15.77 10.75
C GLY A 49 6.05 -14.96 9.54
N LYS A 50 5.99 -13.63 9.64
CA LYS A 50 5.63 -12.73 8.53
C LYS A 50 6.84 -11.98 8.00
N VAL A 51 6.85 -11.77 6.69
CA VAL A 51 7.81 -10.88 6.02
C VAL A 51 7.36 -9.43 6.20
N VAL A 52 8.32 -8.55 6.45
CA VAL A 52 8.11 -7.11 6.61
C VAL A 52 9.06 -6.36 5.68
N MET A 53 8.49 -5.48 4.87
CA MET A 53 9.21 -4.60 3.94
C MET A 53 8.68 -3.18 4.10
N SER A 54 9.39 -2.21 3.53
CA SER A 54 8.83 -0.87 3.31
C SER A 54 7.61 -0.95 2.39
N GLY A 55 6.74 0.07 2.47
CA GLY A 55 5.66 0.22 1.49
C GLY A 55 6.24 0.34 0.08
N ALA A 56 5.72 -0.46 -0.85
CA ALA A 56 6.26 -0.51 -2.21
C ALA A 56 5.96 0.79 -2.99
N ILE A 57 6.88 1.11 -3.90
CA ILE A 57 6.83 2.32 -4.73
C ILE A 57 6.77 1.90 -6.20
N ASP A 58 5.72 2.31 -6.89
CA ASP A 58 5.57 2.15 -8.33
C ASP A 58 5.96 3.45 -9.05
N MET A 59 7.16 3.45 -9.64
CA MET A 59 7.75 4.61 -10.29
C MET A 59 7.10 4.96 -11.63
N HIS A 60 6.35 4.04 -12.26
CA HIS A 60 5.83 4.24 -13.60
C HIS A 60 4.55 3.48 -13.83
N THR A 61 3.41 4.16 -13.66
CA THR A 61 2.10 3.56 -13.88
C THR A 61 1.08 4.54 -14.44
N HIS A 62 0.25 4.09 -15.38
CA HIS A 62 -0.79 4.92 -15.97
C HIS A 62 -2.10 4.84 -15.17
N ILE A 63 -2.15 5.52 -14.04
CA ILE A 63 -3.28 5.51 -13.09
C ILE A 63 -4.20 6.73 -13.21
N GLY A 64 -3.77 7.78 -13.92
CA GLY A 64 -4.43 9.08 -13.92
C GLY A 64 -4.43 9.84 -15.26
N GLY A 65 -5.29 10.85 -15.32
CA GLY A 65 -5.41 11.77 -16.45
C GLY A 65 -6.40 11.32 -17.55
N GLY A 66 -6.56 12.18 -18.56
CA GLY A 66 -7.55 12.01 -19.62
C GLY A 66 -7.43 10.70 -20.40
N LYS A 67 -6.20 10.23 -20.64
CA LYS A 67 -5.93 8.96 -21.32
C LYS A 67 -6.52 7.76 -20.58
N GLY A 68 -6.42 7.75 -19.24
CA GLY A 68 -6.99 6.67 -18.42
C GLY A 68 -8.51 6.68 -18.47
N ASN A 69 -9.13 7.86 -18.46
CA ASN A 69 -10.59 7.97 -18.60
C ASN A 69 -11.10 7.59 -20.00
N ILE A 70 -10.34 7.90 -21.07
CA ILE A 70 -10.68 7.43 -22.42
C ILE A 70 -10.66 5.90 -22.45
N ALA A 71 -9.61 5.26 -21.92
CA ALA A 71 -9.53 3.80 -21.86
C ALA A 71 -10.72 3.18 -21.09
N ARG A 72 -11.08 3.73 -19.92
CA ARG A 72 -12.27 3.31 -19.16
C ARG A 72 -13.57 3.42 -19.98
N THR A 73 -13.70 4.47 -20.78
CA THR A 73 -14.89 4.69 -21.61
C THR A 73 -14.96 3.70 -22.77
N LEU A 74 -13.80 3.35 -23.35
CA LEU A 74 -13.69 2.48 -24.51
C LEU A 74 -13.74 0.98 -24.18
N LEU A 75 -13.61 0.58 -22.91
CA LEU A 75 -13.53 -0.83 -22.48
C LEU A 75 -14.72 -1.25 -21.57
N PRO A 76 -15.98 -1.11 -22.02
CA PRO A 76 -17.13 -1.48 -21.19
C PRO A 76 -17.22 -3.00 -20.93
N GLU A 77 -16.64 -3.85 -21.78
CA GLU A 77 -16.52 -5.29 -21.57
C GLU A 77 -15.59 -5.66 -20.42
N ASP A 78 -14.45 -4.97 -20.27
CA ASP A 78 -13.53 -5.12 -19.14
C ASP A 78 -14.25 -4.79 -17.82
N HIS A 79 -15.01 -3.70 -17.81
CA HIS A 79 -15.81 -3.30 -16.65
C HIS A 79 -16.92 -4.29 -16.30
N ARG A 80 -17.59 -4.88 -17.30
CA ARG A 80 -18.64 -5.89 -17.07
C ARG A 80 -18.08 -7.20 -16.51
N GLN A 81 -16.85 -7.55 -16.85
CA GLN A 81 -16.21 -8.79 -16.41
C GLN A 81 -15.61 -8.70 -15.01
N ASP A 82 -15.27 -7.49 -14.55
CA ASP A 82 -14.63 -7.27 -13.25
C ASP A 82 -15.37 -6.22 -12.39
N PRO A 83 -16.60 -6.51 -11.92
CA PRO A 83 -17.32 -5.62 -11.01
C PRO A 83 -16.76 -5.70 -9.58
N VAL A 84 -16.59 -4.54 -8.94
CA VAL A 84 -16.19 -4.44 -7.53
C VAL A 84 -17.33 -3.84 -6.71
N HIS A 85 -17.87 -4.65 -5.80
CA HIS A 85 -18.96 -4.21 -4.92
C HIS A 85 -18.45 -3.28 -3.81
N ARG A 86 -19.34 -2.41 -3.35
CA ARG A 86 -19.13 -1.60 -2.15
C ARG A 86 -18.95 -2.50 -0.92
N SER A 87 -18.05 -2.12 -0.02
CA SER A 87 -17.97 -2.66 1.35
C SER A 87 -18.21 -1.56 2.39
N ASP A 88 -18.05 -1.90 3.67
CA ASP A 88 -18.11 -0.93 4.77
C ASP A 88 -17.03 0.15 4.67
N ILE A 89 -15.88 -0.17 4.07
CA ILE A 89 -14.70 0.71 3.99
C ILE A 89 -14.32 1.10 2.55
N THR A 90 -14.89 0.44 1.53
CA THR A 90 -14.58 0.69 0.11
C THR A 90 -15.79 1.11 -0.71
N ARG A 91 -15.58 1.97 -1.70
CA ARG A 91 -16.60 2.31 -2.71
C ARG A 91 -16.67 1.23 -3.78
N SER A 92 -17.82 1.13 -4.45
CA SER A 92 -17.97 0.28 -5.63
C SER A 92 -17.15 0.80 -6.82
N GLY A 93 -16.84 -0.08 -7.75
CA GLY A 93 -16.14 0.22 -8.99
C GLY A 93 -16.15 -0.95 -9.95
N CYS A 94 -15.27 -0.92 -10.94
CA CYS A 94 -15.10 -2.00 -11.91
C CYS A 94 -13.80 -1.83 -12.69
N GLY A 95 -13.49 -2.84 -13.51
CA GLY A 95 -12.44 -2.84 -14.51
C GLY A 95 -11.17 -3.54 -14.04
N HIS A 96 -10.62 -4.37 -14.92
CA HIS A 96 -9.41 -5.15 -14.66
C HIS A 96 -8.19 -4.47 -15.28
N ALA A 97 -8.23 -4.19 -16.59
CA ALA A 97 -7.13 -3.55 -17.31
C ALA A 97 -6.97 -2.06 -16.96
N MET A 98 -8.08 -1.33 -16.83
CA MET A 98 -8.09 0.06 -16.39
C MET A 98 -9.17 0.26 -15.31
N PRO A 99 -8.89 -0.14 -14.06
CA PRO A 99 -9.86 -0.05 -12.97
C PRO A 99 -10.32 1.39 -12.73
N SER A 100 -11.52 1.55 -12.15
CA SER A 100 -11.98 2.84 -11.65
C SER A 100 -11.06 3.37 -10.55
N THR A 101 -11.02 4.69 -10.34
CA THR A 101 -10.04 5.35 -9.47
C THR A 101 -9.97 4.79 -8.05
N PHE A 102 -11.11 4.50 -7.43
CA PHE A 102 -11.15 3.90 -6.10
C PHE A 102 -10.58 2.48 -6.09
N VAL A 103 -10.97 1.65 -7.08
CA VAL A 103 -10.49 0.27 -7.21
C VAL A 103 -8.99 0.23 -7.48
N THR A 104 -8.46 1.15 -8.29
CA THR A 104 -7.02 1.30 -8.50
C THR A 104 -6.29 1.45 -7.15
N GLY A 105 -6.72 2.39 -6.30
CA GLY A 105 -6.09 2.62 -5.00
C GLY A 105 -6.17 1.41 -4.05
N TYR A 106 -7.32 0.73 -4.01
CA TYR A 106 -7.49 -0.45 -3.16
C TYR A 106 -6.58 -1.59 -3.58
N ARG A 107 -6.47 -1.87 -4.89
CA ARG A 107 -5.61 -2.92 -5.42
C ARG A 107 -4.12 -2.66 -5.16
N TYR A 108 -3.68 -1.41 -5.26
CA TYR A 108 -2.31 -1.04 -4.84
C TYR A 108 -2.09 -1.33 -3.35
N ALA A 109 -3.04 -0.93 -2.49
CA ALA A 109 -2.93 -1.15 -1.05
C ALA A 109 -2.94 -2.65 -0.67
N GLU A 110 -3.75 -3.47 -1.33
CA GLU A 110 -3.81 -4.93 -1.13
C GLU A 110 -2.48 -5.63 -1.43
N MET A 111 -1.71 -5.09 -2.40
CA MET A 111 -0.38 -5.60 -2.75
C MET A 111 0.76 -5.00 -1.88
N GLY A 112 0.45 -4.10 -0.94
CA GLY A 112 1.45 -3.46 -0.08
C GLY A 112 2.16 -2.25 -0.70
N TYR A 113 1.64 -1.70 -1.81
CA TYR A 113 2.13 -0.44 -2.37
C TYR A 113 1.52 0.76 -1.66
N THR A 114 2.37 1.75 -1.38
CA THR A 114 1.97 2.99 -0.69
C THR A 114 2.19 4.23 -1.53
N ALA A 115 2.87 4.12 -2.67
CA ALA A 115 3.06 5.20 -3.62
C ALA A 115 3.05 4.68 -5.07
N GLY A 116 2.42 5.45 -5.96
CA GLY A 116 2.40 5.21 -7.39
C GLY A 116 2.48 6.53 -8.15
N PHE A 117 3.29 6.57 -9.20
CA PHE A 117 3.60 7.79 -9.94
C PHE A 117 3.06 7.71 -11.37
N GLU A 118 2.22 8.68 -11.74
CA GLU A 118 1.72 8.85 -13.11
C GLU A 118 2.76 9.61 -13.95
N PRO A 119 3.37 8.97 -14.96
CA PRO A 119 4.46 9.56 -15.73
C PRO A 119 4.00 10.51 -16.85
N ALA A 120 2.72 10.46 -17.25
CA ALA A 120 2.20 11.20 -18.40
C ALA A 120 1.03 12.11 -17.99
N VAL A 121 1.37 13.13 -17.21
CA VAL A 121 0.47 14.22 -16.80
C VAL A 121 0.61 15.39 -17.78
N LEU A 122 -0.53 15.91 -18.27
CA LEU A 122 -0.53 17.14 -19.09
C LEU A 122 -0.32 18.36 -18.19
N PRO A 123 0.41 19.41 -18.62
CA PRO A 123 0.58 20.66 -17.88
C PRO A 123 -0.73 21.37 -17.52
#